data_AF-A0A4Y2L7D4-F1
#
_entry.id   AF-A0A4Y2L7D4-F1
#
_cell.length_a   1.000
_cell.length_b   1.000
_cell.length_c   1.000
_cell.angle_alpha   90.00
_cell.angle_beta   90.00
_cell.angle_gamma   90.00
#
_symmetry.space_group_name_H-M   'P 1'
#
loop_
_entity.id
_entity.type
_entity.pdbx_description
1 polymer ?
#
loop_
_entity_poly.entity_id
_entity_poly.type
_entity_poly.pdbx_seq_one_letter_code
_entity_poly.pdbx_strand_id
1 'polypeptide(L)'
;MTVKAFDLVPAIERVSWTDKVKTVVECLESCGKNLYIGTRECFVIHYILEEKQYLEGTILFDSTKQNQKYLDIKKPITLMKALSALNRILLLCDGNLIVLNMFDLEVCLKFLLSVF
;
A
#
# COMPACT_ATOMS: atom_id res chain seq x y z
N MET A 1 -9.50 29.29 21.55
CA MET A 1 -8.30 29.04 20.72
C MET A 1 -8.42 27.66 20.11
N THR A 2 -8.32 27.52 18.79
CA THR A 2 -8.32 26.24 18.08
C THR A 2 -6.87 25.87 17.74
N VAL A 3 -6.36 24.79 18.34
CA VAL A 3 -5.03 24.24 18.02
C VAL A 3 -5.16 23.40 16.76
N LYS A 4 -4.37 23.72 15.72
CA LYS A 4 -4.27 22.90 14.51
C LYS A 4 -2.99 22.06 14.61
N ALA A 5 -3.14 20.76 14.84
CA ALA A 5 -2.02 19.85 15.05
C ALA A 5 -1.46 19.28 13.73
N PHE A 6 -2.28 19.19 12.68
CA PHE A 6 -1.89 18.66 11.38
C PHE A 6 -2.69 19.28 10.24
N ASP A 7 -2.14 19.12 9.04
CA ASP A 7 -2.75 19.48 7.78
C ASP A 7 -3.12 18.22 7.00
N LEU A 8 -4.34 18.21 6.43
CA LEU A 8 -4.73 17.15 5.50
C LEU A 8 -4.23 17.52 4.10
N VAL A 9 -3.28 16.74 3.59
CA VAL A 9 -2.68 16.97 2.28
C VAL A 9 -2.87 15.75 1.39
N PRO A 10 -3.14 15.93 0.10
CA PRO A 10 -3.27 14.82 -0.84
C PRO A 10 -1.90 14.14 -1.01
N ALA A 11 -1.84 12.85 -0.70
CA ALA A 11 -0.62 12.05 -0.89
C ALA A 11 -0.55 11.38 -2.26
N ILE A 12 -1.70 10.94 -2.78
CA ILE A 12 -1.85 10.35 -4.11
C ILE A 12 -3.15 10.90 -4.69
N GLU A 13 -3.12 11.32 -5.95
CA GLU A 13 -4.35 11.71 -6.65
C GLU A 13 -5.30 10.52 -6.82
N ARG A 14 -6.53 10.79 -7.25
CA ARG A 14 -7.54 9.75 -7.46
C ARG A 14 -7.18 8.92 -8.70
N VAL A 15 -6.44 7.83 -8.50
CA VAL A 15 -6.00 6.97 -9.61
C VAL A 15 -7.04 5.87 -9.87
N SER A 16 -7.50 5.75 -11.12
CA SER A 16 -8.18 4.52 -11.58
C SER A 16 -7.12 3.50 -11.94
N TRP A 17 -6.81 2.58 -11.02
CA TRP A 17 -5.78 1.58 -11.25
C TRP A 17 -6.17 0.49 -12.28
N THR A 18 -7.43 0.49 -12.73
CA THR A 18 -7.93 -0.31 -13.86
C THR A 18 -8.95 0.48 -14.70
N ASP A 19 -8.99 0.27 -16.01
CA ASP A 19 -9.88 1.00 -16.95
C ASP A 19 -11.39 0.71 -16.79
N LYS A 20 -11.76 -0.30 -15.99
CA LYS A 20 -13.15 -0.80 -15.94
C LYS A 20 -13.72 -0.99 -14.53
N VAL A 21 -12.92 -0.93 -13.47
CA VAL A 21 -13.40 -1.20 -12.10
C VAL A 21 -12.95 -0.09 -11.16
N LYS A 22 -13.89 0.46 -10.40
CA LYS A 22 -13.57 1.28 -9.22
C LYS A 22 -12.83 0.39 -8.22
N THR A 23 -11.52 0.44 -8.25
CA THR A 23 -10.67 -0.23 -7.28
C THR A 23 -10.97 0.31 -5.89
N VAL A 24 -11.36 -0.58 -4.99
CA VAL A 24 -11.64 -0.22 -3.59
C VAL A 24 -10.39 -0.48 -2.76
N VAL A 25 -9.88 0.56 -2.10
CA VAL A 25 -8.80 0.42 -1.12
C VAL A 25 -9.37 -0.23 0.14
N GLU A 26 -8.78 -1.35 0.54
CA GLU A 26 -9.19 -2.12 1.73
C GLU A 26 -8.22 -1.92 2.88
N CYS A 27 -6.92 -1.88 2.58
CA CYS A 27 -5.90 -1.61 3.58
C CYS A 27 -4.70 -0.87 2.97
N LEU A 28 -3.90 -0.28 3.84
CA LEU A 28 -2.73 0.49 3.47
C LEU A 28 -1.67 0.37 4.57
N GLU A 29 -0.41 0.40 4.15
CA GLU A 29 0.74 0.29 5.04
C GLU A 29 1.86 1.19 4.50
N SER A 30 2.41 2.05 5.36
CA SER A 30 3.53 2.93 5.04
C SER A 30 4.83 2.41 5.67
N CYS A 31 5.94 2.54 4.93
CA CYS A 31 7.28 2.17 5.37
C CYS A 31 8.30 3.16 4.82
N GLY A 32 8.61 4.20 5.62
CA GLY A 32 9.41 5.34 5.18
C GLY A 32 8.69 6.07 4.04
N LYS A 33 9.39 6.24 2.90
CA LYS A 33 8.80 6.83 1.68
C LYS A 33 7.89 5.88 0.91
N ASN A 34 7.87 4.59 1.25
CA ASN A 34 7.07 3.60 0.54
C ASN A 34 5.66 3.57 1.09
N LEU A 35 4.67 3.60 0.19
CA LEU A 35 3.28 3.37 0.51
C LEU A 35 2.77 2.15 -0.27
N TYR A 36 2.25 1.17 0.46
CA TYR A 36 1.64 -0.02 -0.09
C TYR A 36 0.13 0.05 0.08
N ILE A 37 -0.60 -0.26 -0.98
CA ILE A 37 -2.06 -0.23 -1.04
C ILE A 37 -2.55 -1.63 -1.38
N GLY A 38 -3.41 -2.19 -0.53
CA GLY A 38 -4.09 -3.45 -0.73
C GLY A 38 -5.53 -3.18 -1.14
N THR A 39 -5.96 -3.80 -2.24
CA THR A 39 -7.29 -3.55 -2.81
C THR A 39 -8.23 -4.74 -2.62
N ARG A 40 -9.53 -4.47 -2.78
CA ARG A 40 -10.58 -5.49 -2.74
C ARG A 40 -10.47 -6.50 -3.88
N GLU A 41 -9.94 -6.04 -5.02
CA GLU A 41 -9.72 -6.82 -6.23
C GLU A 41 -8.40 -7.59 -6.20
N CYS A 42 -7.76 -7.73 -5.04
CA CYS A 42 -6.54 -8.53 -4.85
C CYS A 42 -5.28 -7.97 -5.51
N PHE A 43 -5.18 -6.63 -5.62
CA PHE A 43 -3.96 -5.96 -6.04
C PHE A 43 -3.18 -5.41 -4.85
N VAL A 44 -1.85 -5.58 -4.90
CA VAL A 44 -0.89 -4.83 -4.09
C VAL A 44 -0.26 -3.79 -4.99
N ILE A 45 -0.31 -2.52 -4.59
CA ILE A 45 0.23 -1.40 -5.35
C ILE A 45 1.28 -0.70 -4.51
N HIS A 46 2.45 -0.45 -5.08
CA HIS A 46 3.56 0.22 -4.41
C HIS A 46 3.79 1.60 -5.01
N TYR A 47 3.77 2.61 -4.15
CA TYR A 47 4.13 3.99 -4.44
C TYR A 47 5.34 4.41 -3.62
N ILE A 48 6.11 5.33 -4.19
CA ILE A 48 7.06 6.16 -3.43
C ILE A 48 6.44 7.54 -3.29
N LEU A 49 6.42 8.05 -2.05
CA LEU A 49 6.00 9.40 -1.69
C LEU A 49 7.24 10.25 -1.40
N GLU A 50 7.37 11.37 -2.11
CA GLU A 50 8.43 12.33 -1.88
C GLU A 50 7.84 13.63 -1.33
N GLU A 51 8.30 14.02 -0.15
CA GLU A 51 7.90 15.28 0.47
C GLU A 51 8.51 16.47 -0.29
N LYS A 52 7.68 17.43 -0.66
CA LYS A 52 8.08 18.72 -1.21
C LYS A 52 7.61 19.85 -0.33
N GLN A 53 8.57 20.69 0.07
CA GLN A 53 8.28 21.92 0.80
C GLN A 53 8.14 23.07 -0.19
N TYR A 54 6.99 23.74 -0.17
CA TYR A 54 6.72 24.93 -0.95
C TYR A 54 6.93 26.20 -0.10
N LEU A 55 7.04 27.35 -0.78
CA LEU A 55 7.49 28.64 -0.22
C LEU A 55 6.62 29.27 0.89
N GLU A 56 5.66 28.55 1.46
CA GLU A 56 4.77 29.04 2.54
C GLU A 56 4.69 28.07 3.73
N GLY A 57 5.60 27.09 3.80
CA GLY A 57 5.54 26.04 4.83
C GLY A 57 4.51 24.95 4.54
N THR A 58 3.79 25.05 3.42
CA THR A 58 2.91 24.00 2.92
C THR A 58 3.74 22.80 2.45
N ILE A 59 3.47 21.65 3.05
CA ILE A 59 4.06 20.36 2.66
C ILE A 59 3.12 19.69 1.66
N LEU A 60 3.64 19.31 0.50
CA LEU A 60 2.93 18.49 -0.48
C LEU A 60 3.73 17.21 -0.74
N PHE A 61 3.06 16.22 -1.35
CA PHE A 61 3.70 14.97 -1.72
C PHE A 61 3.62 14.75 -3.22
N ASP A 62 4.76 14.38 -3.80
CA ASP A 62 4.79 13.77 -5.13
C ASP A 62 4.71 12.26 -4.97
N SER A 63 3.74 11.63 -5.63
CA SER A 63 3.59 10.18 -5.64
C SER A 63 4.03 9.59 -6.97
N THR A 64 4.93 8.60 -6.93
CA THR A 64 5.34 7.84 -8.11
C THR A 64 5.02 6.37 -7.93
N LYS A 65 4.15 5.83 -8.80
CA LYS A 65 3.83 4.39 -8.81
C LYS A 65 5.07 3.61 -9.26
N GLN A 66 5.53 2.69 -8.42
CA GLN A 66 6.68 1.84 -8.73
C GLN A 66 6.26 0.51 -9.34
N ASN A 67 5.32 -0.17 -8.69
CA ASN A 67 4.94 -1.53 -9.07
C ASN A 67 3.48 -1.84 -8.70
N GLN A 68 2.93 -2.88 -9.31
CA GLN A 68 1.61 -3.43 -9.03
C GLN A 68 1.62 -4.93 -9.27
N LYS A 69 1.15 -5.70 -8.29
CA LYS A 69 1.03 -7.15 -8.37
C LYS A 69 -0.42 -7.57 -8.15
N TYR A 70 -0.92 -8.43 -9.03
CA TYR A 70 -2.16 -9.18 -8.82
C TYR A 70 -1.82 -10.54 -8.21
N LEU A 71 -2.52 -10.93 -7.14
CA LEU A 71 -2.22 -12.17 -6.41
C LEU A 71 -3.06 -13.39 -6.86
N ASP A 72 -3.94 -13.24 -7.85
CA ASP A 72 -4.81 -14.31 -8.40
C ASP A 72 -5.76 -15.00 -7.40
N ILE A 73 -5.91 -14.50 -6.16
CA ILE A 73 -6.80 -15.10 -5.14
C ILE A 73 -8.26 -14.61 -5.30
N LYS A 74 -8.50 -13.50 -6.01
CA LYS A 74 -9.83 -12.90 -6.25
C LYS A 74 -10.59 -12.56 -4.96
N LYS A 75 -9.85 -12.25 -3.89
CA LYS A 75 -10.38 -11.87 -2.58
C LYS A 75 -9.68 -10.61 -2.07
N PRO A 76 -10.32 -9.87 -1.14
CA PRO A 76 -9.76 -8.64 -0.62
C PRO A 76 -8.46 -8.90 0.13
N ILE A 77 -7.49 -7.98 -0.04
CA ILE A 77 -6.33 -7.91 0.85
C ILE A 77 -6.78 -7.15 2.10
N THR A 78 -6.97 -7.88 3.19
CA THR A 78 -7.64 -7.39 4.41
C THR A 78 -6.69 -6.72 5.40
N LEU A 79 -5.41 -7.10 5.39
CA LEU A 79 -4.39 -6.55 6.25
C LEU A 79 -3.04 -6.56 5.54
N MET A 80 -2.24 -5.55 5.80
CA MET A 80 -0.82 -5.51 5.43
C MET A 80 0.03 -5.00 6.59
N LYS A 81 1.23 -5.56 6.71
CA LYS A 81 2.24 -5.16 7.71
C LYS A 81 3.63 -5.15 7.10
N ALA A 82 4.33 -4.04 7.25
CA ALA A 82 5.70 -3.89 6.84
C ALA A 82 6.63 -4.60 7.84
N LEU A 83 7.42 -5.55 7.34
CA LEU A 83 8.55 -6.14 8.06
C LEU A 83 9.83 -5.48 7.52
N SER A 84 9.99 -4.20 7.84
CA SER A 84 10.98 -3.31 7.23
C SER A 84 12.42 -3.82 7.38
N ALA A 85 12.76 -4.39 8.54
CA ALA A 85 14.07 -4.99 8.80
C ALA A 85 14.41 -6.17 7.85
N LEU A 86 13.40 -6.79 7.25
CA LEU A 86 13.54 -7.92 6.33
C LEU A 86 13.34 -7.53 4.86
N ASN A 87 13.01 -6.26 4.56
CA ASN A 87 12.55 -5.83 3.24
C ASN A 87 11.39 -6.71 2.74
N ARG A 88 10.45 -7.02 3.64
CA ARG A 88 9.28 -7.85 3.34
C ARG A 88 8.01 -7.14 3.76
N ILE A 89 6.94 -7.37 3.02
CA ILE A 89 5.58 -6.99 3.43
C ILE A 89 4.74 -8.25 3.59
N LEU A 90 4.14 -8.39 4.76
CA LEU A 90 3.20 -9.46 5.09
C LEU A 90 1.79 -8.97 4.74
N LEU A 91 0.99 -9.84 4.12
CA LEU A 91 -0.39 -9.54 3.77
C LEU A 91 -1.32 -10.70 4.10
N LEU A 92 -2.56 -10.38 4.44
CA LEU A 92 -3.63 -11.34 4.74
C LEU A 92 -4.70 -11.26 3.65
N CYS A 93 -4.91 -12.37 2.95
CA CYS A 93 -5.90 -12.50 1.89
C CYS A 93 -6.57 -13.87 1.96
N ASP A 94 -7.88 -13.90 2.24
CA ASP A 94 -8.69 -15.14 2.30
C ASP A 94 -8.08 -16.24 3.20
N GLY A 95 -7.64 -15.88 4.40
CA GLY A 95 -6.98 -16.80 5.33
C GLY A 95 -5.56 -17.24 4.92
N ASN A 96 -5.00 -16.68 3.85
CA ASN A 96 -3.60 -16.86 3.47
C ASN A 96 -2.75 -15.71 4.01
N LEU A 97 -1.69 -16.04 4.73
CA LEU A 97 -0.59 -15.13 5.03
C LEU A 97 0.44 -15.23 3.90
N ILE A 98 0.67 -14.13 3.20
CA ILE A 98 1.58 -14.07 2.06
C ILE A 98 2.65 -13.04 2.36
N VAL A 99 3.89 -13.38 2.07
CA VAL A 99 5.04 -12.50 2.26
C VAL A 99 5.55 -12.11 0.88
N LEU A 100 5.55 -10.81 0.58
CA LEU A 100 6.14 -10.27 -0.64
C LEU A 100 7.46 -9.55 -0.32
N ASN A 101 8.34 -9.48 -1.31
CA ASN A 101 9.45 -8.55 -1.29
C ASN A 101 8.94 -7.12 -1.53
N MET A 102 9.44 -6.17 -0.75
CA MET A 102 9.00 -4.77 -0.78
C MET A 102 9.38 -3.99 -2.05
N PHE A 103 10.38 -4.45 -2.82
CA PHE A 103 10.87 -3.76 -4.01
C PHE A 103 10.18 -4.21 -5.30
N ASP A 104 10.05 -5.52 -5.49
CA ASP A 104 9.53 -6.12 -6.73
C ASP A 104 8.13 -6.74 -6.56
N LEU A 105 7.59 -6.76 -5.33
CA LEU A 105 6.33 -7.40 -4.97
C LEU A 105 6.26 -8.90 -5.33
N GLU A 106 7.42 -9.56 -5.47
CA GLU A 106 7.47 -10.99 -5.73
C GLU A 106 7.18 -11.80 -4.47
N VAL A 107 6.44 -12.90 -4.66
CA VAL A 107 6.02 -13.77 -3.56
C VAL A 107 7.24 -14.53 -3.03
N CYS A 108 7.58 -14.27 -1.78
CA CYS A 108 8.64 -14.99 -1.07
C CYS A 108 8.10 -16.25 -0.40
N LEU A 109 6.96 -16.13 0.30
CA LEU A 109 6.34 -17.22 1.07
C LEU A 109 4.81 -17.08 1.07
N LYS A 110 4.12 -18.21 1.22
CA LYS A 110 2.66 -18.26 1.39
C LYS A 110 2.31 -19.36 2.38
N PHE A 111 1.54 -19.00 3.40
CA PHE A 111 1.06 -19.88 4.47
C PHE A 111 -0.46 -19.86 4.50
N LEU A 112 -1.09 -21.03 4.61
CA LEU A 112 -2.53 -21.15 4.83
C LEU A 112 -2.78 -21.24 6.34
N LEU A 113 -3.56 -20.32 6.90
CA LEU A 113 -3.79 -20.28 8.36
C LEU A 113 -4.55 -21.50 8.88
N SER A 114 -5.29 -22.22 8.04
CA SER A 114 -6.01 -23.44 8.47
C SER A 114 -5.11 -24.67 8.68
N VAL A 115 -3.79 -24.53 8.51
CA VAL A 115 -2.80 -25.62 8.62
C VAL A 115 -1.90 -25.44 9.87
N PHE A 116 -2.16 -24.41 10.67
CA PHE A 116 -1.59 -24.21 12.02
C PHE A 116 -2.72 -24.32 13.06
#